data_AF-A0A8C5XND3-F1
#
_entry.id   AF-A0A8C5XND3-F1
#
_cell.length_a   1.000
_cell.length_b   1.000
_cell.length_c   1.000
_cell.angle_alpha   90.00
_cell.angle_beta   90.00
_cell.angle_gamma   90.00
#
_symmetry.space_group_name_H-M   'P 1'
#
loop_
_entity.id
_entity.type
_entity.pdbx_description
1 polymer ?
#
loop_
_entity_poly.entity_id
_entity_poly.type
_entity_poly.pdbx_seq_one_letter_code
_entity_poly.pdbx_strand_id
1 'polypeptide(L)'
;MKTPWKVLLGLLGAAALVTIVTVPVVLLNKGTDDATADSRRTYTLTDYLKNTLRLKSYSLRWVSDHEYLYKQENNILLVNAEYGNHSMFLENSTFHMAQWIFLSFLKCSLPWLLFSLL
;
A
#
# COMPACT_ATOMS: atom_id res chain seq x y z
N MET A 1 29.35 28.22 -56.88
CA MET A 1 28.00 27.65 -56.60
C MET A 1 27.98 26.56 -55.50
N LYS A 2 29.04 26.38 -54.69
CA LYS A 2 29.14 25.27 -53.70
C LYS A 2 28.72 25.62 -52.26
N THR A 3 28.63 26.91 -51.91
CA THR A 3 28.29 27.39 -50.57
C THR A 3 26.80 27.42 -50.23
N PRO A 4 25.85 27.80 -51.11
CA PRO A 4 24.45 27.96 -50.70
C PRO A 4 23.78 26.62 -50.38
N TRP A 5 24.15 25.54 -51.07
CA TRP A 5 23.61 24.20 -50.85
C TRP A 5 23.98 23.63 -49.47
N LYS A 6 25.22 23.86 -49.02
CA LYS A 6 25.69 23.44 -47.69
C LYS A 6 24.96 24.18 -46.57
N VAL A 7 24.71 25.48 -46.76
CA VAL A 7 23.96 26.31 -45.81
C VAL A 7 22.50 25.84 -45.73
N LEU A 8 21.89 25.53 -46.88
CA LEU A 8 20.51 25.01 -46.94
C LEU A 8 20.37 23.67 -46.19
N LEU A 9 21.31 22.74 -46.41
CA LEU A 9 21.33 21.44 -45.71
C LEU A 9 21.56 21.59 -44.21
N GLY A 10 22.44 22.52 -43.79
CA GLY A 10 22.65 22.82 -42.38
C GLY A 10 21.39 23.39 -41.71
N LEU A 11 20.69 24.30 -42.40
CA LEU A 11 19.45 24.89 -41.89
C LEU A 11 18.32 23.86 -41.78
N LEU A 12 18.22 22.96 -42.77
CA LEU A 12 17.26 21.85 -42.76
C LEU A 12 17.53 20.89 -41.60
N GLY A 13 18.80 20.53 -41.37
CA GLY A 13 19.20 19.68 -40.24
C GLY A 13 18.91 20.31 -38.89
N ALA A 14 19.15 21.61 -38.73
CA ALA A 14 18.82 22.34 -37.50
C ALA A 14 17.30 22.35 -37.24
N ALA A 15 16.49 22.63 -38.27
CA ALA A 15 15.03 22.61 -38.16
C ALA A 15 14.49 21.22 -37.80
N ALA A 16 15.06 20.15 -38.39
CA ALA A 16 14.72 18.77 -38.07
C ALA A 16 15.06 18.43 -36.61
N LEU A 17 16.21 18.88 -36.09
CA LEU A 17 16.58 18.64 -34.71
C LEU A 17 15.64 19.34 -33.73
N VAL A 18 15.27 20.59 -34.00
CA VAL A 18 14.33 21.35 -33.16
C VAL A 18 12.96 20.68 -33.13
N THR A 19 12.46 20.20 -34.28
CA THR A 19 11.17 19.49 -34.35
C THR A 19 11.21 18.15 -33.61
N ILE A 20 12.29 17.37 -33.73
CA ILE A 20 12.46 16.10 -33.00
C ILE A 20 12.40 16.30 -31.48
N VAL A 21 12.92 17.41 -30.95
CA VAL A 21 12.88 17.70 -29.50
C VAL A 21 11.55 18.31 -29.07
N THR A 22 11.02 19.25 -29.85
CA THR A 22 9.80 20.00 -29.47
C THR A 22 8.54 19.17 -29.61
N VAL A 23 8.43 18.29 -30.61
CA VAL A 23 7.23 17.48 -30.85
C VAL A 23 6.91 16.55 -29.67
N PRO A 24 7.86 15.76 -29.12
CA PRO A 24 7.62 14.95 -27.92
C PRO A 24 7.25 15.80 -26.70
N VAL A 25 7.91 16.94 -26.48
CA VAL A 25 7.62 17.83 -25.34
C VAL A 25 6.21 18.39 -25.43
N VAL A 26 5.78 18.83 -26.61
CA VAL A 26 4.42 19.33 -26.84
C VAL A 26 3.40 18.19 -26.75
N LEU A 27 3.69 17.00 -27.27
CA LEU A 27 2.80 15.83 -27.14
C LEU A 27 2.63 15.39 -25.68
N LEU A 28 3.72 15.42 -24.88
CA LEU A 28 3.68 15.11 -23.45
C LEU A 28 2.89 16.17 -22.66
N ASN A 29 3.05 17.45 -22.99
CA ASN A 29 2.35 18.54 -22.30
C ASN A 29 0.92 18.78 -22.80
N LYS A 30 0.57 18.39 -24.03
CA LYS A 30 -0.79 18.56 -24.56
C LYS A 30 -1.82 17.68 -23.85
N GLY A 31 -1.37 16.59 -23.21
CA GLY A 31 -2.22 15.73 -22.39
C GLY A 31 -2.67 16.32 -21.05
N THR A 32 -2.08 17.45 -20.62
CA THR A 32 -2.49 18.14 -19.37
C THR A 32 -3.60 19.17 -19.56
N ASP A 33 -3.93 19.53 -20.81
CA ASP A 33 -4.81 20.66 -21.09
C ASP A 33 -6.29 20.23 -21.21
N ASP A 34 -6.53 19.01 -21.69
CA ASP A 34 -7.88 18.45 -21.95
C ASP A 34 -8.26 17.28 -21.03
N ALA A 35 -7.39 16.88 -20.11
CA ALA A 35 -7.74 15.91 -19.09
C ALA A 35 -8.40 16.64 -17.93
N THR A 36 -9.73 16.56 -17.85
CA THR A 36 -10.54 16.76 -16.63
C THR A 36 -9.65 16.57 -15.41
N ALA A 37 -9.28 17.68 -14.74
CA ALA A 37 -8.20 17.70 -13.75
C ALA A 37 -8.32 16.45 -12.87
N ASP A 38 -7.39 15.50 -13.02
CA ASP A 38 -7.46 14.24 -12.30
C ASP A 38 -7.42 14.62 -10.81
N SER A 39 -8.56 14.46 -10.13
CA SER A 39 -8.72 14.88 -8.73
C SER A 39 -7.92 13.98 -7.79
N ARG A 40 -7.25 12.95 -8.33
CA ARG A 40 -6.37 12.06 -7.59
C ARG A 40 -5.14 12.81 -7.13
N ARG A 41 -4.72 12.50 -5.91
CA ARG A 41 -3.52 13.08 -5.31
C ARG A 41 -2.27 12.57 -6.04
N THR A 42 -1.51 13.48 -6.64
CA THR A 42 -0.17 13.18 -7.14
C THR A 42 0.80 13.03 -5.97
N TYR A 43 1.44 11.86 -5.84
CA TYR A 43 2.42 11.60 -4.79
C TYR A 43 3.81 12.09 -5.21
N THR A 44 4.50 12.81 -4.34
CA THR A 44 5.87 13.27 -4.61
C THR A 44 6.89 12.27 -4.09
N LEU A 45 8.11 12.31 -4.63
CA LEU A 45 9.23 11.52 -4.10
C LEU A 45 9.47 11.81 -2.61
N THR A 46 9.27 13.05 -2.18
CA THR A 46 9.40 13.45 -0.77
C THR A 46 8.34 12.79 0.12
N ASP A 47 7.14 12.53 -0.38
CA ASP A 47 6.09 11.81 0.37
C ASP A 47 6.46 10.33 0.60
N TYR A 48 7.14 9.69 -0.36
CA TYR A 48 7.67 8.33 -0.19
C TYR A 48 8.81 8.29 0.84
N LEU A 49 9.71 9.27 0.82
CA LEU A 49 10.88 9.31 1.68
C LEU A 49 10.57 9.74 3.12
N LYS A 50 9.55 10.57 3.34
CA LYS A 50 9.22 11.12 4.66
C LYS A 50 8.48 10.16 5.59
N ASN A 51 8.10 8.96 5.15
CA ASN A 51 7.27 8.02 5.93
C ASN A 51 5.99 8.67 6.49
N THR A 52 5.50 9.73 5.84
CA THR A 52 4.22 10.39 6.16
C THR A 52 3.04 9.56 5.68
N LEU A 53 3.23 8.78 4.63
CA LEU A 53 2.25 7.84 4.09
C LEU A 53 2.35 6.50 4.82
N ARG A 54 1.65 6.37 5.95
CA ARG A 54 1.52 5.09 6.65
C ARG A 54 0.49 4.21 5.94
N LEU A 55 0.98 3.21 5.21
CA LEU A 55 0.13 2.13 4.72
C LEU A 55 -0.40 1.35 5.93
N LYS A 56 -1.72 1.28 6.06
CA LYS A 56 -2.37 0.44 7.06
C LYS A 56 -2.67 -0.91 6.42
N SER A 57 -1.95 -1.94 6.82
CA SER A 57 -2.28 -3.31 6.46
C SER A 57 -3.36 -3.82 7.39
N TYR A 58 -4.38 -4.45 6.81
CA TYR A 58 -5.47 -5.05 7.55
C TYR A 58 -5.39 -6.57 7.37
N SER A 59 -5.15 -7.30 8.47
CA SER A 59 -5.15 -8.76 8.45
C SER A 59 -6.59 -9.27 8.45
N LEU A 60 -7.19 -9.35 7.27
CA LEU A 60 -8.54 -9.87 7.05
C LEU A 60 -8.45 -11.38 6.77
N ARG A 61 -9.32 -12.18 7.37
CA ARG A 61 -9.38 -13.63 7.15
C ARG A 61 -10.82 -14.06 6.83
N TRP A 62 -11.03 -14.60 5.64
CA TRP A 62 -12.32 -15.13 5.23
C TRP A 62 -12.67 -16.39 6.01
N VAL A 63 -13.96 -16.52 6.35
CA VAL A 63 -14.54 -17.70 7.02
C VAL A 63 -15.70 -18.28 6.19
N SER A 64 -16.42 -17.42 5.47
CA SER A 64 -17.43 -17.78 4.47
C SER A 64 -17.27 -16.85 3.25
N ASP A 65 -18.07 -17.06 2.21
CA ASP A 65 -18.11 -16.22 1.01
C ASP A 65 -18.55 -14.78 1.32
N HIS A 66 -19.36 -14.60 2.37
CA HIS A 66 -19.92 -13.31 2.79
C HIS A 66 -19.44 -12.86 4.17
N GLU A 67 -18.56 -13.61 4.84
CA GLU A 67 -18.11 -13.31 6.19
C GLU A 67 -16.60 -13.39 6.34
N TYR A 68 -16.03 -12.36 6.97
CA TYR A 68 -14.63 -12.29 7.28
C TYR A 68 -14.37 -11.86 8.72
N LEU A 69 -13.28 -12.36 9.28
CA LEU A 69 -12.74 -11.93 10.55
C LEU A 69 -11.81 -10.74 10.33
N TYR A 70 -11.96 -9.76 11.20
CA TYR A 70 -11.16 -8.55 11.21
C TYR A 70 -10.60 -8.32 12.61
N LYS A 71 -9.28 -8.21 12.71
CA LYS A 71 -8.62 -7.87 13.97
C LYS A 71 -8.64 -6.35 14.14
N GLN A 72 -9.43 -5.89 15.10
CA GLN A 72 -9.43 -4.50 15.53
C GLN A 72 -8.73 -4.41 16.88
N GLU A 73 -7.52 -3.86 16.87
CA GLU A 73 -6.64 -3.76 18.03
C GLU A 73 -6.38 -5.16 18.63
N ASN A 74 -7.14 -5.55 19.65
CA ASN A 74 -7.07 -6.85 20.32
C ASN A 74 -8.37 -7.64 20.29
N ASN A 75 -9.42 -7.10 19.67
CA ASN A 75 -10.67 -7.81 19.45
C ASN A 75 -10.67 -8.43 18.06
N ILE A 76 -11.36 -9.56 17.94
CA ILE A 76 -11.69 -10.14 16.64
C ILE A 76 -13.16 -9.88 16.39
N LEU A 77 -13.44 -9.14 15.33
CA LEU A 77 -14.80 -8.90 14.84
C LEU A 77 -15.11 -9.88 13.72
N LEU A 78 -16.35 -10.36 13.69
CA LEU A 78 -16.93 -11.01 12.53
C LEU A 78 -17.71 -9.96 11.75
N VAL A 79 -17.38 -9.79 10.48
CA VAL A 79 -18.01 -8.80 9.61
C VAL A 79 -18.68 -9.52 8.46
N ASN A 80 -19.95 -9.20 8.24
CA ASN A 80 -20.68 -9.63 7.08
C ASN A 80 -20.47 -8.61 5.94
N ALA A 81 -19.92 -9.06 4.83
CA ALA A 81 -19.57 -8.24 3.67
C ALA A 81 -20.79 -7.81 2.84
N GLU A 82 -21.91 -8.54 2.91
CA GLU A 82 -23.14 -8.21 2.16
C GLU A 82 -23.90 -7.06 2.80
N TYR A 83 -24.10 -7.12 4.12
CA TYR A 83 -24.92 -6.15 4.86
C TYR A 83 -24.08 -5.08 5.57
N GLY A 84 -22.76 -5.27 5.68
CA GLY A 84 -21.86 -4.36 6.42
C GLY A 84 -22.01 -4.43 7.94
N ASN A 85 -22.78 -5.39 8.45
CA ASN A 85 -22.98 -5.61 9.88
C ASN A 85 -21.76 -6.30 10.49
N HIS A 86 -21.45 -5.97 11.74
CA HIS A 86 -20.35 -6.59 12.49
C HIS A 86 -20.83 -7.03 13.87
N SER A 87 -20.26 -8.12 14.36
CA SER A 87 -20.43 -8.61 15.71
C SER A 87 -19.08 -8.91 16.35
N MET A 88 -19.03 -8.86 17.68
CA MET A 88 -17.83 -9.24 18.43
C MET A 88 -17.71 -10.76 18.42
N PHE A 89 -16.67 -11.29 17.77
CA PHE A 89 -16.41 -12.73 17.76
C PHE A 89 -15.59 -13.14 18.98
N LEU A 90 -14.44 -12.49 19.20
CA LEU A 90 -13.60 -12.68 20.38
C LEU A 90 -13.21 -11.33 20.98
N GLU A 91 -13.42 -11.19 22.29
CA GLU A 91 -13.00 -10.02 23.04
C GLU A 91 -11.57 -10.17 23.55
N ASN A 92 -10.86 -9.05 23.72
CA ASN A 92 -9.54 -8.95 24.34
C ASN A 92 -9.48 -9.61 25.74
N SER A 93 -10.56 -9.53 26.51
CA SER A 93 -10.68 -10.14 27.84
C SER A 93 -10.45 -11.66 27.80
N THR A 94 -10.99 -12.33 26.78
CA THR A 94 -10.84 -13.76 26.52
C THR A 94 -9.38 -14.14 26.25
N PHE A 95 -8.64 -13.32 25.50
CA PHE A 95 -7.21 -13.56 25.26
C PHE A 95 -6.39 -13.41 26.55
N HIS A 96 -6.68 -12.37 27.34
CA HIS A 96 -6.05 -12.17 28.64
C HIS A 96 -6.31 -13.34 29.60
N MET A 97 -7.55 -13.81 29.64
CA MET A 97 -7.93 -14.96 30.47
C MET A 97 -7.20 -16.23 30.04
N ALA A 98 -7.18 -16.54 28.74
CA ALA A 98 -6.50 -17.71 28.21
C ALA A 98 -4.99 -17.67 28.50
N GLN A 99 -4.35 -16.51 28.31
CA GLN A 99 -2.94 -16.31 28.64
C GLN A 99 -2.68 -16.53 30.14
N TRP A 100 -3.53 -15.98 31.01
CA TRP A 100 -3.38 -16.13 32.45
C TRP A 100 -3.54 -17.59 32.91
N ILE A 101 -4.53 -18.31 32.37
CA ILE A 101 -4.72 -19.75 32.63
C ILE A 101 -3.49 -20.54 32.21
N PHE A 102 -2.99 -20.31 30.99
CA PHE A 102 -1.82 -21.01 30.47
C PHE A 102 -0.57 -20.75 31.33
N LEU A 103 -0.31 -19.50 31.69
CA LEU A 103 0.82 -19.13 32.55
C LEU A 103 0.69 -19.72 33.96
N SER A 104 -0.52 -19.74 34.51
CA SER A 104 -0.80 -20.34 35.82
C SER A 104 -0.56 -21.84 35.81
N PHE A 105 -0.99 -22.52 34.74
CA PHE A 105 -0.72 -23.95 34.55
C PHE A 105 0.78 -24.23 34.43
N LEU A 106 1.49 -23.46 33.59
CA LEU A 106 2.93 -23.61 33.39
C LEU A 106 3.71 -23.38 34.71
N LYS A 107 3.33 -22.35 35.48
CA LYS A 107 3.96 -22.06 36.77
C LYS A 107 3.71 -23.15 37.81
N CYS A 108 2.55 -23.80 37.77
CA CYS A 108 2.20 -24.88 38.69
C CYS A 108 2.90 -26.21 38.33
N SER A 109 3.14 -26.47 37.04
CA SER A 109 3.77 -27.71 36.56
C SER A 109 5.30 -27.67 36.52
N LEU A 110 5.91 -26.49 36.39
CA LEU A 110 7.37 -26.32 36.31
C LEU A 110 8.15 -26.99 37.48
N PRO A 111 7.72 -26.88 38.75
CA PRO A 111 8.42 -27.50 39.87
C PRO A 111 8.45 -29.04 39.80
N TRP A 112 7.36 -29.64 39.34
CA TRP A 112 7.24 -31.10 39.20
C TRP A 112 8.10 -31.63 38.06
N LEU A 113 8.17 -30.90 36.95
CA LEU A 113 9.04 -31.24 35.82
C LEU A 113 10.53 -31.14 36.21
N LEU A 114 10.90 -30.11 36.96
CA LEU A 114 12.27 -29.96 37.48
C LEU A 114 12.65 -31.06 38.47
N PHE A 115 11.73 -31.51 39.32
CA PHE A 115 11.97 -32.60 40.27
C PHE A 115 12.12 -33.96 39.57
N SER A 116 11.50 -34.16 38.41
CA SER A 116 11.61 -35.41 37.63
C SER A 116 12.90 -35.54 36.82
N LEU A 117 13.67 -34.45 36.68
CA LEU A 117 14.92 -34.38 35.92
C LEU A 117 16.17 -34.44 36.79
N LEU A 118 16.00 -34.52 38.12
CA LEU A 118 17.05 -34.50 39.14
C LEU A 118 17.11 -35.87 39.83
#